data_AF-A0A8T5GL60-F1
#
_entry.id   AF-A0A8T5GL60-F1
#
_cell.length_a   1.000
_cell.length_b   1.000
_cell.length_c   1.000
_cell.angle_alpha   90.00
_cell.angle_beta   90.00
_cell.angle_gamma   90.00
#
_symmetry.space_group_name_H-M   'P 1'
#
loop_
_entity.id
_entity.type
_entity.pdbx_description
1 polymer ?
#
loop_
_entity_poly.entity_id
_entity_poly.type
_entity_poly.pdbx_seq_one_letter_code
_entity_poly.pdbx_strand_id
1 'polypeptide(L)'
;MEMLTRMFGDTLWIYTAIGGSVLGAAFLAWFRNTKAALYLMGKFDGLLDHLVDRFGWEWLQDDPEAWRKRYPKVTKKIDDMERRLNDLEAKSPKTLGGKK
;
A
#
# COMPACT_ATOMS: atom_id res chain seq x y z
N MET A 1 21.68 -41.26 18.19
CA MET A 1 22.94 -40.69 17.65
C MET A 1 22.98 -40.73 16.12
N GLU A 2 22.46 -41.77 15.48
CA GLU A 2 22.49 -41.94 14.01
C GLU A 2 21.63 -40.93 13.22
N MET A 3 20.49 -40.51 13.78
CA MET A 3 19.56 -39.56 13.12
C MET A 3 20.12 -38.11 13.11
N LEU A 4 20.77 -37.69 14.19
CA LEU A 4 21.46 -36.39 14.26
C LEU A 4 22.67 -36.35 13.31
N THR A 5 23.45 -37.43 13.22
CA THR A 5 24.58 -37.51 12.27
C THR A 5 24.13 -37.46 10.81
N ARG A 6 22.96 -37.99 10.47
CA ARG A 6 22.36 -37.84 9.13
C ARG A 6 21.89 -36.40 8.86
N MET A 7 21.24 -35.76 9.84
CA MET A 7 20.84 -34.35 9.74
C MET A 7 22.01 -33.36 9.66
N PHE A 8 23.12 -33.66 10.34
CA PHE A 8 24.37 -32.88 10.29
C PHE A 8 25.33 -33.33 9.18
N GLY A 9 25.11 -34.49 8.57
CA GLY A 9 25.88 -34.99 7.42
C GLY A 9 25.44 -34.34 6.12
N ASP A 10 24.13 -34.14 5.94
CA ASP A 10 23.54 -33.45 4.78
C ASP A 10 23.39 -31.95 5.05
N THR A 11 24.49 -31.21 5.29
CA THR A 11 24.47 -29.75 5.49
C THR A 11 23.95 -28.95 4.28
N LEU A 12 23.68 -29.62 3.16
CA LEU A 12 23.14 -29.05 1.93
C LEU A 12 21.82 -28.29 2.18
N TRP A 13 20.98 -28.73 3.13
CA TRP A 13 19.76 -28.02 3.51
C TRP A 13 20.03 -26.67 4.18
N ILE A 14 21.13 -26.54 4.92
CA ILE A 14 21.53 -25.30 5.60
C ILE A 14 21.94 -24.28 4.53
N TYR A 15 22.74 -24.70 3.55
CA TYR A 15 23.17 -23.83 2.45
C TYR A 15 22.01 -23.41 1.55
N THR A 16 21.07 -24.31 1.24
CA THR A 16 19.88 -23.96 0.46
C THR A 16 18.90 -23.09 1.27
N ALA A 17 18.80 -23.27 2.59
CA ALA A 17 18.01 -22.40 3.45
C ALA A 17 18.60 -20.99 3.56
N ILE A 18 19.92 -20.87 3.79
CA ILE A 18 20.60 -19.57 3.86
C ILE A 18 20.55 -18.88 2.49
N GLY A 19 20.93 -19.59 1.42
CA GLY A 19 20.87 -19.08 0.06
C GLY A 19 19.45 -18.67 -0.35
N GLY A 20 18.45 -19.49 -0.01
CA GLY A 20 17.04 -19.19 -0.23
C GLY A 20 16.56 -17.97 0.54
N SER A 21 17.00 -17.78 1.80
CA SER A 21 16.65 -16.60 2.59
C SER A 21 17.24 -15.30 2.02
N VAL A 22 18.51 -15.34 1.60
CA VAL A 22 19.20 -14.18 1.02
C VAL A 22 18.62 -13.85 -0.35
N LEU A 23 18.39 -14.87 -1.18
CA LEU A 23 17.75 -14.71 -2.49
C LEU A 23 16.33 -14.19 -2.34
N GLY A 24 15.55 -14.70 -1.39
CA GLY A 24 14.20 -14.22 -1.10
C GLY A 24 14.18 -12.76 -0.64
N ALA A 25 15.10 -12.36 0.25
CA ALA A 25 15.23 -10.99 0.70
C ALA A 25 15.63 -10.03 -0.44
N ALA A 26 16.60 -10.44 -1.26
CA ALA A 26 17.03 -9.67 -2.43
C ALA A 26 15.91 -9.57 -3.48
N PHE A 27 15.18 -10.66 -3.70
CA PHE A 27 14.04 -10.70 -4.60
C PHE A 27 12.93 -9.78 -4.10
N LEU A 28 12.58 -9.79 -2.82
CA LEU A 28 11.56 -8.90 -2.27
C LEU A 28 11.95 -7.41 -2.40
N ALA A 29 13.23 -7.08 -2.14
CA ALA A 29 13.74 -5.73 -2.31
C ALA A 29 13.69 -5.26 -3.77
N TRP A 30 14.05 -6.13 -4.72
CA TRP A 30 13.99 -5.85 -6.15
C TRP A 30 12.54 -5.79 -6.68
N PHE A 31 11.71 -6.77 -6.29
CA PHE A 31 10.33 -6.92 -6.74
C PHE A 31 9.49 -5.71 -6.31
N ARG A 32 9.66 -5.22 -5.07
CA ARG A 32 8.95 -4.03 -4.58
C ARG A 32 9.15 -2.79 -5.47
N ASN A 33 10.29 -2.65 -6.11
CA ASN A 33 10.60 -1.49 -6.96
C ASN A 33 10.26 -1.70 -8.45
N THR A 34 9.65 -2.83 -8.80
CA THR A 34 9.40 -3.22 -10.19
C THR A 34 7.98 -2.86 -10.63
N LYS A 35 7.81 -2.39 -11.87
CA LYS A 35 6.49 -2.05 -12.46
C LYS A 35 5.50 -3.23 -12.41
N ALA A 36 6.00 -4.46 -12.50
CA ALA A 36 5.21 -5.68 -12.36
C ALA A 36 4.56 -5.81 -10.97
N ALA A 37 5.24 -5.41 -9.89
CA ALA A 37 4.68 -5.48 -8.55
C ALA A 37 3.53 -4.48 -8.35
N LEU A 38 3.65 -3.27 -8.90
CA LEU A 38 2.56 -2.29 -8.89
C LEU A 38 1.34 -2.79 -9.69
N TYR A 39 1.58 -3.39 -10.86
CA TYR A 39 0.51 -3.99 -11.66
C TYR A 39 -0.16 -5.17 -10.95
N LEU A 40 0.64 -6.03 -10.31
CA LEU A 40 0.14 -7.19 -9.57
C LEU A 40 -0.68 -6.75 -8.36
N MET A 41 -0.21 -5.74 -7.61
CA MET A 41 -0.95 -5.18 -6.48
C MET A 41 -2.29 -4.59 -6.92
N GLY A 42 -2.32 -3.78 -7.99
CA GLY A 42 -3.58 -3.25 -8.51
C GLY A 42 -4.55 -4.35 -8.99
N LYS A 43 -4.05 -5.45 -9.55
CA LYS A 43 -4.88 -6.62 -9.89
C LYS A 43 -5.35 -7.39 -8.65
N PHE A 44 -4.52 -7.46 -7.63
CA PHE A 44 -4.80 -8.15 -6.38
C PHE A 44 -5.86 -7.40 -5.58
N ASP A 45 -5.80 -6.07 -5.52
CA ASP A 45 -6.82 -5.23 -4.91
C ASP A 45 -8.20 -5.48 -5.55
N GLY A 46 -8.29 -5.45 -6.89
CA GLY A 46 -9.56 -5.74 -7.56
C GLY A 46 -10.06 -7.18 -7.39
N LEU A 47 -9.16 -8.14 -7.20
CA LEU A 47 -9.53 -9.53 -6.86
C LEU A 47 -10.03 -9.62 -5.42
N LEU A 48 -9.39 -8.91 -4.49
CA LEU A 48 -9.84 -8.83 -3.10
C LEU A 48 -11.20 -8.14 -3.01
N ASP A 49 -11.42 -7.03 -3.71
CA ASP A 49 -12.72 -6.37 -3.78
C ASP A 49 -13.81 -7.32 -4.28
N HIS A 50 -13.53 -8.08 -5.35
CA HIS A 50 -14.46 -9.09 -5.86
C HIS A 50 -14.75 -10.22 -4.85
N LEU A 51 -13.75 -10.64 -4.08
CA LEU A 51 -13.95 -11.62 -3.01
C LEU A 51 -14.77 -11.01 -1.86
N VAL A 52 -14.44 -9.79 -1.43
CA VAL A 52 -15.14 -9.08 -0.35
C VAL A 52 -16.61 -8.89 -0.69
N ASP A 53 -16.93 -8.44 -1.91
CA ASP A 53 -18.31 -8.28 -2.39
C ASP A 53 -19.04 -9.61 -2.46
N ARG A 54 -18.37 -10.67 -2.90
CA ARG A 54 -18.97 -12.01 -3.00
C ARG A 54 -19.20 -12.67 -1.64
N PHE A 55 -18.34 -12.41 -0.67
CA PHE A 55 -18.42 -12.97 0.68
C PHE A 55 -19.13 -12.04 1.70
N GLY A 56 -19.48 -10.82 1.31
CA GLY A 56 -20.25 -9.87 2.12
C GLY A 56 -19.49 -9.39 3.36
N TRP A 57 -18.17 -9.22 3.29
CA TRP A 57 -17.35 -8.83 4.44
C TRP A 57 -17.26 -7.31 4.60
N GLU A 58 -18.26 -6.72 5.25
CA GLU A 58 -18.31 -5.27 5.53
C GLU A 58 -17.15 -4.76 6.42
N TRP A 59 -16.48 -5.64 7.18
CA TRP A 59 -15.38 -5.23 8.06
C TRP A 59 -14.00 -5.18 7.37
N LEU A 60 -13.85 -5.77 6.18
CA LEU A 60 -12.63 -5.69 5.38
C LEU A 60 -12.68 -4.55 4.36
N GLN A 61 -13.85 -3.91 4.21
CA GLN A 61 -14.01 -2.73 3.37
C GLN A 61 -13.24 -1.56 3.97
N ASP A 62 -12.53 -0.82 3.11
CA ASP A 62 -11.79 0.37 3.49
C ASP A 62 -12.79 1.43 3.96
N ASP A 63 -12.86 1.64 5.27
CA ASP A 63 -13.74 2.62 5.88
C ASP A 63 -13.36 4.02 5.35
N PRO A 64 -14.25 4.75 4.65
CA PRO A 64 -13.93 6.05 4.07
C PRO A 64 -13.65 7.14 5.11
N GLU A 65 -13.79 6.86 6.41
CA GLU A 65 -13.33 7.71 7.50
C GLU A 65 -11.93 7.34 8.06
N ALA A 66 -11.39 6.18 7.68
CA ALA A 66 -10.10 5.71 8.17
C ALA A 66 -8.96 6.69 7.82
N TRP A 67 -9.01 7.34 6.65
CA TRP A 67 -7.97 8.30 6.24
C TRP A 67 -7.91 9.53 7.16
N ARG A 68 -9.06 10.05 7.63
CA ARG A 68 -9.12 11.17 8.58
C ARG A 68 -8.53 10.79 9.93
N LYS A 69 -8.76 9.55 10.37
CA LYS A 69 -8.24 9.03 11.64
C LYS A 69 -6.74 8.71 11.57
N ARG A 70 -6.24 8.24 10.42
CA ARG A 70 -4.84 7.85 10.21
C ARG A 70 -3.91 9.04 9.97
N TYR A 71 -4.38 10.13 9.34
CA TYR A 71 -3.53 11.26 8.95
C TYR A 71 -4.06 12.63 9.42
N PRO A 72 -4.12 12.89 10.73
CA PRO A 72 -4.65 14.15 11.27
C PRO A 72 -3.84 15.40 10.83
N LYS A 73 -2.57 15.23 10.43
CA LYS A 73 -1.73 16.32 9.91
C LYS A 73 -2.07 16.70 8.46
N VAL A 74 -2.55 15.76 7.65
CA VAL A 74 -2.91 16.00 6.25
C VAL A 74 -4.26 16.70 6.20
N THR A 75 -5.23 16.25 7.00
CA THR A 75 -6.54 16.91 7.12
C THR A 75 -6.41 18.38 7.50
N LYS A 76 -5.60 18.70 8.53
CA LYS A 76 -5.37 20.10 8.94
C LYS A 76 -4.75 20.97 7.85
N LYS A 77 -3.88 20.40 7.00
CA LYS A 77 -3.29 21.14 5.87
C LYS A 77 -4.31 21.38 4.76
N ILE A 78 -5.17 20.39 4.48
CA ILE A 78 -6.25 20.54 3.50
C ILE A 78 -7.23 21.63 3.98
N ASP A 79 -7.66 21.59 5.24
CA ASP A 79 -8.56 22.60 5.80
C ASP A 79 -7.95 24.02 5.76
N ASP A 80 -6.64 24.15 6.05
CA ASP A 80 -5.92 25.43 5.95
C ASP A 80 -5.86 25.95 4.50
N MET A 81 -5.61 25.05 3.54
CA MET A 81 -5.57 25.37 2.12
C MET A 81 -6.96 25.76 1.59
N GLU A 82 -8.02 25.03 1.95
CA GLU A 82 -9.40 25.37 1.59
C GLU A 82 -9.83 26.71 2.20
N ARG A 83 -9.45 26.97 3.47
CA ARG A 83 -9.73 28.25 4.12
C ARG A 83 -9.03 29.41 3.42
N ARG A 84 -7.75 29.24 3.05
CA ARG A 84 -7.00 30.25 2.30
C ARG A 84 -7.59 30.47 0.90
N LEU A 85 -8.06 29.42 0.24
CA LEU A 85 -8.71 29.52 -1.05
C LEU A 85 -10.03 30.31 -0.93
N ASN A 86 -10.87 29.99 0.05
CA ASN A 86 -12.11 30.71 0.32
C ASN A 86 -11.88 32.18 0.65
N ASP A 87 -10.86 32.49 1.47
CA ASP A 87 -10.49 33.88 1.78
C ASP A 87 -10.01 34.64 0.53
N LEU A 88 -9.30 33.97 -0.39
CA LEU A 88 -8.83 34.55 -1.66
C LEU A 88 -9.98 34.71 -2.67
N GLU A 89 -10.90 33.76 -2.75
CA GLU A 89 -12.12 33.85 -3.56
C GLU A 89 -13.08 34.93 -3.04
N ALA A 90 -13.16 35.11 -1.71
CA ALA A 90 -13.98 36.16 -1.10
C ALA A 90 -13.38 37.56 -1.26
N LYS A 91 -12.04 37.68 -1.28
CA LYS A 91 -11.33 38.96 -1.48
C LYS A 91 -11.14 39.33 -2.94
N SER A 92 -11.23 38.37 -3.85
CA SER A 92 -11.21 38.64 -5.28
C SER A 92 -12.61 39.14 -5.66
N PRO A 93 -12.80 40.42 -6.08
CA PRO A 93 -14.05 40.80 -6.69
C PRO A 93 -14.27 39.86 -7.88
N LYS A 94 -15.51 39.41 -8.12
CA LYS A 94 -15.91 38.67 -9.32
C LYS A 94 -15.67 39.51 -10.58
N THR A 95 -14.41 39.64 -10.96
CA THR A 95 -13.92 39.98 -12.28
C THR A 95 -13.18 38.70 -12.68
N LEU A 96 -13.88 37.73 -13.23
CA LEU A 96 -14.01 37.60 -14.68
C LEU A 96 -15.29 36.82 -15.00
N GLY A 97 -16.35 37.55 -15.35
CA GLY A 97 -17.27 37.04 -16.36
C GLY A 97 -16.55 37.07 -17.70
N GLY A 98 -16.48 35.95 -18.41
CA GLY A 98 -15.68 35.88 -19.64
C GLY A 98 -15.92 34.65 -20.52
N LYS A 99 -17.18 34.44 -20.93
CA LYS A 99 -17.65 33.87 -22.21
C LYS A 99 -17.06 32.56 -22.77
N LYS A 100 -18.02 31.67 -23.07
CA LYS A 100 -18.07 30.57 -24.05
C LYS A 100 -17.38 29.26 -23.68
#